data_AF-K1RLL8-F1
#
_entry.id   AF-K1RLL8-F1
#
_cell.length_a   1.000
_cell.length_b   1.000
_cell.length_c   1.000
_cell.angle_alpha   90.00
_cell.angle_beta   90.00
_cell.angle_gamma   90.00
#
_symmetry.space_group_name_H-M   'P 1'
#
loop_
_entity.id
_entity.type
_entity.pdbx_description
1 polymer ?
#
loop_
_entity_poly.entity_id
_entity_poly.type
_entity_poly.pdbx_seq_one_letter_code
_entity_poly.pdbx_strand_id
1 'polypeptide(L)'
;MWGSGNNSLKSGLCTKGQKSGMGGSQCAKMTASATLGILAAGNLFTGTFNMSGTTGSVGFGQKYAYTARPTALRFKYHAKVGTVDIQKGYGGPLAKGEQDKSSIYVAIVDWSARRVVSSGTSAPSGTWDPAAQTDLDGSGRIIAYGQLFISQTTEGDTMVEGTIPLRYYFPEEAAPSGNYTLVIACATSAYGDFMNGCSSNELFVDDFEWVY
;
A
#
# COMPACT_ATOMS: atom_id res chain seq x y z
N MET A 1 9.59 6.38 -8.32
CA MET A 1 10.22 5.05 -8.31
C MET A 1 9.36 4.14 -7.45
N TRP A 2 9.12 2.91 -7.90
CA TRP A 2 8.45 1.88 -7.10
C TRP A 2 9.45 1.22 -6.16
N GLY A 3 9.01 0.94 -4.93
CA GLY A 3 9.71 0.15 -3.92
C GLY A 3 8.83 -0.98 -3.43
N SER A 4 9.45 -1.94 -2.75
CA SER A 4 8.77 -3.03 -2.05
C SER A 4 9.59 -3.44 -0.84
N GLY A 5 8.99 -4.24 0.04
CA GLY A 5 9.69 -4.86 1.17
C GLY A 5 10.66 -5.97 0.76
N ASN A 6 10.91 -6.19 -0.54
CA ASN A 6 11.85 -7.20 -0.98
C ASN A 6 13.24 -6.96 -0.37
N ASN A 7 13.82 -8.02 0.18
CA ASN A 7 15.14 -7.99 0.80
C ASN A 7 15.81 -9.38 0.74
N SER A 8 17.01 -9.50 1.31
CA SER A 8 17.79 -10.74 1.30
C SER A 8 17.10 -11.91 2.00
N LEU A 9 16.20 -11.67 2.96
CA LEU A 9 15.42 -12.70 3.65
C LEU A 9 14.10 -13.02 2.92
N LYS A 10 13.53 -12.03 2.21
CA LYS A 10 12.22 -12.11 1.55
C LYS A 10 12.26 -11.42 0.20
N SER A 11 12.65 -12.12 -0.85
CA SER A 11 12.77 -11.55 -2.20
C SER A 11 11.49 -11.63 -3.04
N GLY A 12 10.46 -12.33 -2.55
CA GLY A 12 9.21 -12.62 -3.28
C GLY A 12 8.00 -11.79 -2.86
N LEU A 13 8.16 -10.71 -2.09
CA LEU A 13 7.04 -9.90 -1.60
C LEU A 13 6.40 -9.06 -2.69
N CYS A 14 7.18 -8.65 -3.68
CA CYS A 14 6.69 -8.10 -4.95
C CYS A 14 7.56 -8.56 -6.10
N THR A 15 7.00 -9.23 -7.08
CA THR A 15 7.71 -9.71 -8.27
C THR A 15 6.99 -9.27 -9.53
N LYS A 16 7.63 -9.49 -10.68
CA LYS A 16 6.95 -9.39 -11.98
C LYS A 16 6.03 -10.61 -12.12
N GLY A 17 4.77 -10.36 -12.41
CA GLY A 17 3.75 -11.38 -12.65
C GLY A 17 3.16 -11.31 -14.05
N GLN A 18 2.39 -12.33 -14.39
CA GLN A 18 1.47 -12.31 -15.54
C GLN A 18 0.08 -12.71 -15.04
N LYS A 19 -0.94 -12.00 -15.52
CA LYS A 19 -2.33 -12.25 -15.14
C LYS A 19 -3.22 -11.89 -16.32
N SER A 20 -4.28 -12.66 -16.55
CA SER A 20 -5.28 -12.30 -17.57
C SER A 20 -5.84 -10.91 -17.28
N GLY A 21 -6.12 -10.10 -18.31
CA GLY A 21 -6.62 -8.73 -18.18
C GLY A 21 -5.56 -7.65 -17.92
N MET A 22 -4.30 -8.02 -17.64
CA MET A 22 -3.21 -7.04 -17.45
C MET A 22 -2.95 -6.21 -18.71
N GLY A 23 -2.35 -5.03 -18.54
CA GLY A 23 -1.76 -4.25 -19.61
C GLY A 23 -0.37 -4.79 -19.97
N GLY A 24 0.04 -4.60 -21.23
CA GLY A 24 1.39 -4.94 -21.66
C GLY A 24 1.77 -6.42 -21.45
N SER A 25 2.99 -6.68 -20.98
CA SER A 25 3.56 -8.03 -20.85
C SER A 25 3.81 -8.51 -19.42
N GLN A 26 3.75 -7.60 -18.43
CA GLN A 26 4.00 -7.88 -17.02
C GLN A 26 3.19 -6.93 -16.13
N CYS A 27 2.67 -7.44 -15.02
CA CYS A 27 2.08 -6.66 -13.92
C CYS A 27 2.88 -6.86 -12.63
N ALA A 28 2.58 -6.09 -11.58
CA ALA A 28 3.16 -6.33 -10.26
C ALA A 28 2.38 -7.42 -9.53
N LYS A 29 3.07 -8.46 -9.05
CA LYS A 29 2.52 -9.53 -8.21
C LYS A 29 3.07 -9.40 -6.79
N MET A 30 2.20 -9.12 -5.83
CA MET A 30 2.50 -9.14 -4.42
C MET A 30 2.03 -10.46 -3.80
N THR A 31 2.89 -11.07 -2.98
CA THR A 31 2.59 -12.36 -2.32
C THR A 31 2.93 -12.25 -0.85
N ALA A 32 1.95 -12.51 0.02
CA ALA A 32 2.20 -12.64 1.44
C ALA A 32 3.07 -13.88 1.70
N SER A 33 3.84 -13.85 2.79
CA SER A 33 4.51 -15.04 3.28
C SER A 33 4.62 -15.01 4.79
N ALA A 34 4.88 -16.17 5.39
CA ALA A 34 5.22 -16.25 6.80
C ALA A 34 6.42 -17.16 7.02
N THR A 35 7.24 -16.82 8.02
CA THR A 35 8.33 -17.68 8.49
C THR A 35 8.33 -17.65 10.01
N LEU A 36 8.22 -18.83 10.64
CA LEU A 36 8.14 -18.96 12.10
C LEU A 36 7.04 -18.07 12.72
N GLY A 37 5.90 -17.96 12.02
CA GLY A 37 4.76 -17.15 12.44
C GLY A 37 4.98 -15.64 12.35
N ILE A 38 6.07 -15.15 11.77
CA ILE A 38 6.28 -13.74 11.42
C ILE A 38 5.72 -13.52 10.01
N LEU A 39 4.72 -12.64 9.91
CA LEU A 39 4.11 -12.26 8.64
C LEU A 39 5.05 -11.33 7.88
N ALA A 40 5.10 -11.49 6.57
CA ALA A 40 5.61 -10.49 5.65
C ALA A 40 4.54 -10.31 4.56
N ALA A 41 3.75 -9.24 4.68
CA ALA A 41 2.76 -8.90 3.67
C ALA A 41 3.47 -8.51 2.37
N GLY A 42 2.98 -9.05 1.25
CA GLY A 42 3.42 -8.61 -0.07
C GLY A 42 3.02 -7.16 -0.27
N ASN A 43 3.91 -6.32 -0.79
CA ASN A 43 3.64 -4.89 -0.90
C ASN A 43 4.39 -4.23 -2.06
N LEU A 44 3.81 -3.14 -2.56
CA LEU A 44 4.35 -2.27 -3.60
C LEU A 44 4.01 -0.84 -3.22
N PHE A 45 4.96 0.08 -3.26
CA PHE A 45 4.73 1.47 -2.87
C PHE A 45 5.60 2.46 -3.63
N THR A 46 5.17 3.72 -3.72
CA THR A 46 6.03 4.80 -4.18
C THR A 46 6.91 5.28 -3.05
N GLY A 47 8.16 4.82 -3.03
CA GLY A 47 9.13 5.29 -2.07
C GLY A 47 10.37 4.43 -1.94
N THR A 48 10.93 4.39 -0.72
CA THR A 48 12.17 3.67 -0.41
C THR A 48 11.95 2.61 0.63
N PHE A 49 12.78 1.57 0.61
CA PHE A 49 12.81 0.52 1.61
C PHE A 49 14.19 0.42 2.24
N ASN A 50 14.24 0.16 3.54
CA ASN A 50 15.46 -0.22 4.25
C ASN A 50 15.16 -1.39 5.20
N MET A 51 16.13 -2.26 5.41
CA MET A 51 16.05 -3.37 6.35
C MET A 51 17.18 -3.26 7.39
N SER A 52 16.83 -3.32 8.67
CA SER A 52 17.78 -3.37 9.79
C SER A 52 17.41 -4.52 10.71
N GLY A 53 18.24 -5.56 10.75
CA GLY A 53 17.91 -6.80 11.46
C GLY A 53 16.64 -7.43 10.91
N THR A 54 15.62 -7.57 11.75
CA THR A 54 14.28 -8.07 11.40
C THR A 54 13.24 -6.96 11.19
N THR A 55 13.67 -5.69 11.26
CA THR A 55 12.78 -4.53 11.11
C THR A 55 12.95 -3.92 9.71
N GLY A 56 11.85 -3.89 8.97
CA GLY A 56 11.73 -3.18 7.71
C GLY A 56 11.20 -1.77 7.93
N SER A 57 11.75 -0.80 7.20
CA SER A 57 11.29 0.59 7.21
C SER A 57 10.96 1.04 5.80
N VAL A 58 9.71 1.47 5.61
CA VAL A 58 9.22 2.07 4.38
C VAL A 58 9.22 3.58 4.52
N GLY A 59 9.92 4.28 3.64
CA GLY A 59 9.84 5.73 3.51
C GLY A 59 8.89 6.12 2.38
N PHE A 60 7.64 6.44 2.69
CA PHE A 60 6.62 6.83 1.72
C PHE A 60 6.88 8.23 1.14
N GLY A 61 6.60 8.38 -0.14
CA GLY A 61 6.62 9.66 -0.85
C GLY A 61 7.37 9.57 -2.18
N GLN A 62 6.91 10.27 -3.19
CA GLN A 62 7.63 10.41 -4.45
C GLN A 62 7.34 11.79 -5.00
N LYS A 63 8.36 12.46 -5.55
CA LYS A 63 8.13 13.68 -6.32
C LYS A 63 7.36 13.31 -7.58
N TYR A 64 6.22 13.96 -7.76
CA TYR A 64 5.34 13.85 -8.92
C TYR A 64 4.84 15.26 -9.28
N ALA A 65 4.86 15.61 -10.56
CA ALA A 65 4.37 16.90 -11.03
C ALA A 65 2.95 16.74 -11.57
N TYR A 66 1.98 17.40 -10.94
CA TYR A 66 0.59 17.40 -11.39
C TYR A 66 0.38 18.52 -12.41
N THR A 67 -0.24 18.20 -13.54
CA THR A 67 -0.64 19.17 -14.58
C THR A 67 -2.09 19.62 -14.46
N ALA A 68 -2.91 18.84 -13.75
CA ALA A 68 -4.31 19.12 -13.42
C ALA A 68 -4.65 18.46 -12.07
N ARG A 69 -5.82 18.79 -11.51
CA ARG A 69 -6.32 18.21 -10.26
C ARG A 69 -7.05 16.90 -10.55
N PRO A 70 -6.52 15.73 -10.19
CA PRO A 70 -7.22 14.47 -10.42
C PRO A 70 -8.44 14.33 -9.50
N THR A 71 -9.46 13.61 -9.95
CA THR A 71 -10.67 13.29 -9.18
C THR A 71 -10.66 11.86 -8.67
N ALA A 72 -9.89 10.96 -9.30
CA ALA A 72 -9.71 9.58 -8.88
C ALA A 72 -8.39 8.98 -9.39
N LEU A 73 -8.02 7.83 -8.83
CA LEU A 73 -7.00 6.94 -9.37
C LEU A 73 -7.69 5.67 -9.91
N ARG A 74 -7.51 5.39 -11.20
CA ARG A 74 -7.93 4.15 -11.86
C ARG A 74 -6.76 3.19 -11.95
N PHE A 75 -7.02 1.90 -11.89
CA PHE A 75 -6.03 0.83 -12.02
C PHE A 75 -6.72 -0.50 -12.35
N LYS A 76 -5.93 -1.53 -12.65
CA LYS A 76 -6.38 -2.91 -12.71
C LYS A 76 -5.86 -3.69 -11.52
N TYR A 77 -6.63 -4.66 -11.03
CA TYR A 77 -6.19 -5.55 -9.96
C TYR A 77 -6.83 -6.95 -10.02
N HIS A 78 -6.17 -7.92 -9.40
CA HIS A 78 -6.75 -9.22 -9.03
C HIS A 78 -6.28 -9.56 -7.63
N ALA A 79 -7.16 -10.01 -6.75
CA ALA A 79 -6.81 -10.30 -5.37
C ALA A 79 -7.30 -11.70 -4.97
N LYS A 80 -6.44 -12.42 -4.26
CA LYS A 80 -6.82 -13.59 -3.47
C LYS A 80 -6.68 -13.23 -2.01
N VAL A 81 -7.79 -13.25 -1.28
CA VAL A 81 -7.84 -12.90 0.14
C VAL A 81 -8.47 -14.02 0.96
N GLY A 82 -7.79 -14.40 2.02
CA GLY A 82 -8.24 -15.40 3.01
C GLY A 82 -8.53 -14.77 4.36
N THR A 83 -8.64 -15.62 5.38
CA THR A 83 -8.81 -15.19 6.77
C THR A 83 -7.45 -14.99 7.46
N VAL A 84 -7.45 -14.15 8.48
CA VAL A 84 -6.27 -13.84 9.30
C VAL A 84 -5.76 -15.12 9.96
N ASP A 85 -4.53 -15.52 9.64
CA ASP A 85 -3.85 -16.66 10.27
C ASP A 85 -2.73 -16.21 11.22
N ILE A 86 -2.27 -14.96 11.10
CA ILE A 86 -1.26 -14.32 11.93
C ILE A 86 -1.81 -13.03 12.54
N GLN A 87 -1.75 -12.94 13.86
CA GLN A 87 -2.05 -11.74 14.65
C GLN A 87 -1.12 -11.73 15.86
N LYS A 88 -0.17 -10.78 15.91
CA LYS A 88 0.87 -10.73 16.95
C LYS A 88 0.51 -9.89 18.18
N GLY A 89 -0.68 -9.30 18.22
CA GLY A 89 -1.07 -8.39 19.31
C GLY A 89 -0.37 -7.03 19.26
N TYR A 90 0.12 -6.61 18.09
CA TYR A 90 0.88 -5.37 17.90
C TYR A 90 0.02 -4.14 17.63
N GLY A 91 -1.30 -4.23 17.83
CA GLY A 91 -2.27 -3.15 17.61
C GLY A 91 -3.11 -3.29 16.34
N GLY A 92 -2.90 -4.34 15.55
CA GLY A 92 -3.76 -4.67 14.41
C GLY A 92 -5.18 -5.06 14.88
N PRO A 93 -6.24 -4.62 14.18
CA PRO A 93 -7.61 -4.70 14.68
C PRO A 93 -8.34 -6.02 14.39
N LEU A 94 -7.80 -6.89 13.52
CA LEU A 94 -8.51 -8.09 13.08
C LEU A 94 -8.14 -9.29 13.96
N ALA A 95 -9.14 -10.01 14.46
CA ALA A 95 -8.91 -11.24 15.20
C ALA A 95 -8.49 -12.39 14.26
N LYS A 96 -7.80 -13.39 14.81
CA LYS A 96 -7.45 -14.60 14.06
C LYS A 96 -8.72 -15.33 13.61
N GLY A 97 -8.79 -15.72 12.34
CA GLY A 97 -9.94 -16.34 11.70
C GLY A 97 -10.93 -15.35 11.08
N GLU A 98 -10.81 -14.05 11.35
CA GLU A 98 -11.61 -13.03 10.66
C GLU A 98 -11.15 -12.84 9.21
N GLN A 99 -12.02 -12.29 8.38
CA GLN A 99 -11.70 -11.98 6.99
C GLN A 99 -10.58 -10.92 6.92
N ASP A 100 -9.45 -11.27 6.30
CA ASP A 100 -8.41 -10.29 5.99
C ASP A 100 -8.82 -9.46 4.76
N LYS A 101 -8.13 -8.34 4.53
CA LYS A 101 -8.36 -7.46 3.39
C LYS A 101 -7.04 -6.94 2.84
N SER A 102 -6.86 -7.07 1.53
CA SER A 102 -5.82 -6.33 0.81
C SER A 102 -6.16 -4.84 0.80
N SER A 103 -5.15 -3.99 0.66
CA SER A 103 -5.33 -2.54 0.56
C SER A 103 -4.62 -1.97 -0.66
N ILE A 104 -5.25 -0.98 -1.27
CA ILE A 104 -4.65 -0.08 -2.26
C ILE A 104 -5.05 1.33 -1.82
N TYR A 105 -4.08 2.21 -1.60
CA TYR A 105 -4.39 3.60 -1.30
C TYR A 105 -3.47 4.55 -2.04
N VAL A 106 -3.97 5.78 -2.18
CA VAL A 106 -3.28 6.90 -2.80
C VAL A 106 -3.44 8.12 -1.92
N ALA A 107 -2.39 8.93 -1.82
CA ALA A 107 -2.43 10.25 -1.21
C ALA A 107 -1.65 11.25 -2.06
N ILE A 108 -2.27 12.42 -2.25
CA ILE A 108 -1.61 13.63 -2.73
C ILE A 108 -1.18 14.39 -1.49
N VAL A 109 0.11 14.67 -1.39
CA VAL A 109 0.73 15.24 -0.20
C VAL A 109 1.54 16.47 -0.56
N ASP A 110 1.86 17.31 0.41
CA ASP A 110 2.88 18.35 0.27
C ASP A 110 3.89 18.19 1.39
N TRP A 111 4.88 17.34 1.15
CA TRP A 111 5.84 16.91 2.17
C TRP A 111 7.26 17.38 1.90
N SER A 112 7.93 17.85 2.95
CA SER A 112 9.35 18.22 2.94
C SER A 112 10.26 16.99 3.06
N ALA A 113 9.78 15.93 3.73
CA ALA A 113 10.50 14.68 4.01
C ALA A 113 9.59 13.46 3.80
N ARG A 114 10.19 12.27 3.61
CA ARG A 114 9.45 11.00 3.51
C ARG A 114 8.80 10.65 4.84
N ARG A 115 7.59 10.09 4.81
CA ARG A 115 6.98 9.49 5.99
C ARG A 115 7.52 8.08 6.20
N VAL A 116 8.20 7.83 7.32
CA VAL A 116 8.76 6.51 7.63
C VAL A 116 7.78 5.70 8.48
N VAL A 117 7.45 4.50 8.03
CA VAL A 117 6.74 3.47 8.79
C VAL A 117 7.68 2.29 9.00
N SER A 118 7.82 1.83 10.24
CA SER A 118 8.62 0.64 10.55
C SER A 118 7.74 -0.51 11.01
N SER A 119 8.13 -1.74 10.64
CA SER A 119 7.44 -2.98 11.02
C SER A 119 8.46 -4.09 11.24
N GLY A 120 8.22 -4.95 12.23
CA GLY A 120 9.13 -6.03 12.59
C GLY A 120 8.59 -6.88 13.74
N THR A 121 9.46 -7.29 14.65
CA THR A 121 9.10 -8.17 15.78
C THR A 121 8.52 -7.41 16.98
N SER A 122 8.04 -6.19 16.79
CA SER A 122 7.37 -5.35 17.80
C SER A 122 6.25 -4.53 17.14
N ALA A 123 5.49 -3.77 17.94
CA ALA A 123 4.53 -2.80 17.43
C ALA A 123 5.20 -1.86 16.40
N PRO A 124 4.53 -1.57 15.26
CA PRO A 124 5.08 -0.69 14.25
C PRO A 124 5.15 0.76 14.76
N SER A 125 5.98 1.57 14.11
CA SER A 125 6.08 3.00 14.40
C SER A 125 5.82 3.83 13.15
N GLY A 126 5.36 5.07 13.35
CA GLY A 126 5.11 6.01 12.25
C GLY A 126 3.89 5.69 11.39
N THR A 127 3.13 4.65 11.73
CA THR A 127 1.85 4.29 11.09
C THR A 127 0.94 5.50 11.01
N TRP A 128 0.15 5.55 9.95
CA TRP A 128 -0.72 6.69 9.68
C TRP A 128 -1.96 6.21 8.93
N ASP A 129 -3.05 6.93 9.13
CA ASP A 129 -4.29 6.73 8.39
C ASP A 129 -4.64 8.03 7.67
N PRO A 130 -4.52 8.09 6.32
CA PRO A 130 -4.87 9.28 5.56
C PRO A 130 -6.33 9.72 5.74
N ALA A 131 -7.22 8.83 6.21
CA ALA A 131 -8.61 9.18 6.48
C ALA A 131 -8.81 9.90 7.83
N ALA A 132 -7.91 9.65 8.79
CA ALA A 132 -7.98 10.17 10.15
C ALA A 132 -7.01 11.31 10.43
N GLN A 133 -6.00 11.50 9.57
CA GLN A 133 -4.92 12.47 9.76
C GLN A 133 -4.76 13.34 8.51
N THR A 134 -4.71 14.66 8.69
CA THR A 134 -4.49 15.63 7.59
C THR A 134 -3.13 16.30 7.64
N ASP A 135 -2.48 16.27 8.80
CA ASP A 135 -1.12 16.75 9.01
C ASP A 135 -0.33 15.67 9.74
N LEU A 136 0.89 15.43 9.27
CA LEU A 136 1.81 14.48 9.89
C LEU A 136 3.00 15.30 10.38
N ASP A 137 3.07 15.50 11.69
CA ASP A 137 4.08 16.34 12.37
C ASP A 137 5.46 16.23 11.71
N GLY A 138 6.00 17.37 11.29
CA GLY A 138 7.34 17.51 10.74
C GLY A 138 7.51 17.08 9.27
N SER A 139 6.55 16.37 8.67
CA SER A 139 6.61 15.92 7.27
C SER A 139 5.80 16.79 6.32
N GLY A 140 4.64 17.29 6.74
CA GLY A 140 3.75 18.15 5.94
C GLY A 140 2.35 17.56 5.78
N ARG A 141 1.54 18.19 4.91
CA ARG A 141 0.09 17.97 4.85
C ARG A 141 -0.31 16.90 3.84
N ILE A 142 -1.45 16.26 4.10
CA ILE A 142 -2.16 15.40 3.15
C ILE A 142 -3.25 16.26 2.50
N ILE A 143 -3.11 16.50 1.19
CA ILE A 143 -4.05 17.34 0.41
C ILE A 143 -5.29 16.55 0.03
N ALA A 144 -5.08 15.34 -0.46
CA ALA A 144 -6.15 14.43 -0.83
C ALA A 144 -5.73 12.99 -0.59
N TYR A 145 -6.73 12.13 -0.42
CA TYR A 145 -6.49 10.70 -0.32
C TYR A 145 -7.65 9.91 -0.92
N GLY A 146 -7.40 8.63 -1.18
CA GLY A 146 -8.43 7.65 -1.38
C GLY A 146 -7.88 6.26 -1.08
N GLN A 147 -8.77 5.34 -0.73
CA GLN A 147 -8.39 3.96 -0.39
C GLN A 147 -9.45 2.97 -0.87
N LEU A 148 -8.98 1.78 -1.25
CA LEU A 148 -9.78 0.61 -1.53
C LEU A 148 -9.32 -0.53 -0.60
N PHE A 149 -10.27 -1.13 0.11
CA PHE A 149 -10.08 -2.39 0.81
C PHE A 149 -10.74 -3.51 0.02
N ILE A 150 -10.02 -4.62 -0.15
CA ILE A 150 -10.49 -5.78 -0.90
C ILE A 150 -10.60 -6.94 0.07
N SER A 151 -11.81 -7.20 0.57
CA SER A 151 -12.11 -8.25 1.56
C SER A 151 -12.71 -9.52 0.92
N GLN A 152 -12.81 -9.56 -0.40
CA GLN A 152 -13.29 -10.71 -1.16
C GLN A 152 -12.32 -11.00 -2.30
N THR A 153 -12.10 -12.30 -2.56
CA THR A 153 -11.32 -12.72 -3.73
C THR A 153 -12.04 -12.25 -4.98
N THR A 154 -11.30 -11.62 -5.90
CA THR A 154 -11.88 -11.16 -7.17
C THR A 154 -12.42 -12.34 -7.96
N GLU A 155 -13.61 -12.18 -8.54
CA GLU A 155 -14.26 -13.24 -9.32
C GLU A 155 -13.42 -13.63 -10.54
N GLY A 156 -13.35 -14.94 -10.81
CA GLY A 156 -12.55 -15.48 -11.91
C GLY A 156 -11.03 -15.30 -11.73
N ASP A 157 -10.29 -15.53 -12.81
CA ASP A 157 -8.82 -15.46 -12.83
C ASP A 157 -8.29 -14.33 -13.73
N THR A 158 -9.07 -13.25 -13.85
CA THR A 158 -8.74 -12.06 -14.65
C THR A 158 -8.68 -10.80 -13.79
N MET A 159 -7.78 -9.88 -14.11
CA MET A 159 -7.76 -8.56 -13.50
C MET A 159 -9.04 -7.81 -13.86
N VAL A 160 -9.59 -7.13 -12.85
CA VAL A 160 -10.74 -6.24 -12.95
C VAL A 160 -10.30 -4.79 -12.80
N GLU A 161 -11.12 -3.85 -13.27
CA GLU A 161 -10.86 -2.43 -13.06
C GLU A 161 -11.23 -2.00 -11.63
N GLY A 162 -10.37 -1.22 -11.01
CA GLY A 162 -10.61 -0.54 -9.74
C GLY A 162 -10.51 0.97 -9.92
N THR A 163 -11.35 1.72 -9.20
CA THR A 163 -11.29 3.18 -9.14
C THR A 163 -11.37 3.63 -7.69
N ILE A 164 -10.42 4.48 -7.29
CA ILE A 164 -10.38 5.12 -5.97
C ILE A 164 -10.67 6.62 -6.14
N PRO A 165 -11.86 7.10 -5.76
CA PRO A 165 -12.15 8.53 -5.71
C PRO A 165 -11.25 9.25 -4.71
N LEU A 166 -10.81 10.46 -5.05
CA LEU A 166 -10.01 11.30 -4.18
C LEU A 166 -10.91 12.21 -3.34
N ARG A 167 -10.76 12.13 -2.02
CA ARG A 167 -11.30 13.09 -1.07
C ARG A 167 -10.25 14.16 -0.79
N TYR A 168 -10.53 15.39 -1.18
CA TYR A 168 -9.70 16.55 -0.90
C TYR A 168 -10.02 17.13 0.48
N TYR A 169 -8.99 17.32 1.29
CA TYR A 169 -9.07 18.12 2.53
C TYR A 169 -8.94 19.61 2.24
N PHE A 170 -8.12 19.96 1.24
CA PHE A 170 -7.82 21.34 0.85
C PHE A 170 -8.09 21.56 -0.65
N PRO A 171 -9.36 21.65 -1.08
CA PRO A 171 -9.72 21.73 -2.50
C PRO A 171 -9.30 23.04 -3.18
N GLU A 172 -9.13 24.11 -2.41
CA GLU A 172 -8.78 25.46 -2.92
C GLU A 172 -7.27 25.68 -3.07
N GLU A 173 -6.43 24.80 -2.51
CA GLU A 173 -4.98 24.98 -2.54
C GLU A 173 -4.39 24.68 -3.92
N ALA A 174 -3.27 25.36 -4.24
CA ALA A 174 -2.50 25.09 -5.45
C ALA A 174 -1.97 23.65 -5.46
N ALA A 175 -1.47 23.21 -6.62
CA ALA A 175 -0.80 21.92 -6.73
C ALA A 175 0.38 21.83 -5.74
N PRO A 176 0.59 20.67 -5.08
CA PRO A 176 1.67 20.51 -4.10
C PRO A 176 3.03 20.77 -4.72
N SER A 177 3.89 21.45 -3.96
CA SER A 177 5.20 21.89 -4.45
C SER A 177 6.38 21.31 -3.67
N GLY A 178 6.14 20.67 -2.53
CA GLY A 178 7.15 20.05 -1.67
C GLY A 178 7.96 18.93 -2.33
N ASN A 179 8.94 18.42 -1.59
CA ASN A 179 9.89 17.42 -2.08
C ASN A 179 9.23 16.09 -2.44
N TYR A 180 8.11 15.76 -1.80
CA TYR A 180 7.31 14.58 -2.08
C TYR A 180 5.85 14.98 -2.20
N THR A 181 5.19 14.48 -3.23
CA THR A 181 3.85 14.95 -3.61
C THR A 181 2.88 13.82 -3.95
N LEU A 182 3.35 12.57 -3.99
CA LEU A 182 2.58 11.38 -4.27
C LEU A 182 2.95 10.24 -3.32
N VAL A 183 1.93 9.58 -2.79
CA VAL A 183 2.02 8.25 -2.20
C VAL A 183 1.03 7.36 -2.91
N ILE A 184 1.47 6.22 -3.46
CA ILE A 184 0.63 5.07 -3.78
C ILE A 184 1.21 3.89 -3.03
N ALA A 185 0.37 3.10 -2.38
CA ALA A 185 0.80 1.88 -1.71
C ALA A 185 -0.26 0.79 -1.80
N CYS A 186 0.21 -0.42 -2.04
CA CYS A 186 -0.56 -1.64 -2.17
C CYS A 186 -0.01 -2.67 -1.18
N ALA A 187 -0.89 -3.42 -0.52
CA ALA A 187 -0.50 -4.49 0.37
C ALA A 187 -1.48 -5.67 0.30
N THR A 188 -0.96 -6.88 0.44
CA THR A 188 -1.79 -8.10 0.53
C THR A 188 -2.60 -8.18 1.82
N SER A 189 -2.24 -7.39 2.84
CA SER A 189 -2.96 -7.27 4.11
C SER A 189 -2.89 -5.83 4.59
N ALA A 190 -4.04 -5.20 4.83
CA ALA A 190 -4.14 -3.80 5.21
C ALA A 190 -3.42 -3.45 6.51
N TYR A 191 -3.28 -4.43 7.41
CA TYR A 191 -2.62 -4.30 8.71
C TYR A 191 -1.36 -5.16 8.82
N GLY A 192 -0.71 -5.45 7.67
CA GLY A 192 0.49 -6.27 7.61
C GLY A 192 1.68 -5.67 8.37
N ASP A 193 1.74 -4.35 8.49
CA ASP A 193 2.69 -3.61 9.32
C ASP A 193 2.54 -3.91 10.82
N PHE A 194 1.32 -4.24 11.27
CA PHE A 194 1.02 -4.74 12.62
C PHE A 194 1.20 -6.25 12.77
N MET A 195 1.76 -6.95 11.78
CA MET A 195 1.80 -8.41 11.75
C MET A 195 0.41 -9.03 11.94
N ASN A 196 -0.60 -8.43 11.32
CA ASN A 196 -1.99 -8.84 11.40
C ASN A 196 -2.56 -9.02 9.98
N GLY A 197 -2.72 -10.28 9.57
CA GLY A 197 -3.17 -10.61 8.22
C GLY A 197 -3.09 -12.10 7.90
N CYS A 198 -3.29 -12.42 6.62
CA CYS A 198 -3.25 -13.76 6.07
C CYS A 198 -1.93 -14.01 5.32
N SER A 199 -1.21 -15.06 5.69
CA SER A 199 0.09 -15.42 5.12
C SER A 199 0.05 -15.93 3.67
N SER A 200 -1.16 -16.12 3.11
CA SER A 200 -1.37 -16.68 1.77
C SER A 200 -2.07 -15.74 0.79
N ASN A 201 -2.30 -14.48 1.18
CA ASN A 201 -2.91 -13.49 0.29
C ASN A 201 -2.00 -13.16 -0.89
N GLU A 202 -2.62 -12.90 -2.04
CA GLU A 202 -1.96 -12.41 -3.25
C GLU A 202 -2.69 -11.18 -3.77
N LEU A 203 -1.94 -10.24 -4.32
CA LEU A 203 -2.48 -9.06 -4.97
C LEU A 203 -1.70 -8.76 -6.25
N PHE A 204 -2.40 -8.70 -7.38
CA PHE A 204 -1.88 -8.21 -8.64
C PHE A 204 -2.38 -6.80 -8.86
N VAL A 205 -1.51 -5.89 -9.33
CA VAL A 205 -1.90 -4.52 -9.71
C VAL A 205 -1.20 -4.11 -11.00
N ASP A 206 -1.88 -3.29 -11.79
CA ASP A 206 -1.38 -2.80 -13.07
C ASP A 206 -2.09 -1.52 -13.53
N ASP A 207 -1.57 -0.86 -14.56
CA ASP A 207 -2.20 0.25 -15.29
C ASP A 207 -2.73 1.41 -14.40
N PHE A 208 -1.92 1.92 -13.47
CA PHE A 208 -2.29 3.09 -12.66
C PHE A 208 -2.43 4.36 -13.52
N GLU A 209 -3.58 5.03 -13.43
CA GLU A 209 -3.91 6.21 -14.23
C GLU A 209 -4.71 7.23 -13.41
N TRP A 210 -4.38 8.51 -13.56
CA TRP A 210 -5.20 9.60 -13.00
C TRP A 210 -6.47 9.81 -13.82
N VAL A 211 -7.59 9.98 -13.14
CA VAL A 211 -8.84 10.49 -13.70
C VAL A 211 -8.93 11.98 -13.36
N TYR A 212 -9.35 12.81 -14.31
CA TYR A 212 -9.49 14.27 -14.16
C TYR A 212 -10.96 14.68 -14.27
#